data_AF-A0A0G0PTD7-F1
#
_entry.id   AF-A0A0G0PTD7-F1
#
_cell.length_a   1.000
_cell.length_b   1.000
_cell.length_c   1.000
_cell.angle_alpha   90.00
_cell.angle_beta   90.00
_cell.angle_gamma   90.00
#
_symmetry.space_group_name_H-M   'P 1'
#
loop_
_entity.id
_entity.type
_entity.pdbx_description
1 polymer ?
#
loop_
_entity_poly.entity_id
_entity_poly.type
_entity_poly.pdbx_seq_one_letter_code
_entity_poly.pdbx_strand_id
1 'polypeptide(L)'
;MRSFFVISYPRYLSESWFSPIINLDKVFDVSIFIQPIETAQVLRTFQKKVAEVQSQINTREAKGLVRNPMLDTAYQDLENLRDQLQQAEEKIFDVGLYITIYADNSAELDKV
;
A
#
# COMPACT_ATOMS: atom_id res chain seq x y z
N MET A 1 -27.12 5.28 1.60
CA MET A 1 -25.76 5.01 2.10
C MET A 1 -24.89 4.50 0.95
N ARG A 2 -23.62 4.93 0.88
CA ARG A 2 -22.59 4.35 -0.01
C ARG A 2 -21.37 4.00 0.83
N SER A 3 -20.80 2.83 0.59
CA SER A 3 -19.56 2.39 1.23
C SER A 3 -18.43 2.48 0.23
N PHE A 4 -17.33 3.11 0.65
CA PHE A 4 -16.09 3.21 -0.07
C PHE A 4 -15.02 2.38 0.64
N PHE A 5 -14.09 1.82 -0.13
CA PHE A 5 -12.93 1.10 0.38
C PHE A 5 -11.65 1.74 -0.16
N VAL A 6 -10.62 1.82 0.66
CA VAL A 6 -9.33 2.40 0.25
C VAL A 6 -8.47 1.33 -0.43
N ILE A 7 -8.05 1.59 -1.66
CA ILE A 7 -7.24 0.67 -2.48
C ILE A 7 -5.73 0.89 -2.33
N SER A 8 -5.30 2.08 -1.90
CA SER A 8 -3.89 2.44 -1.86
C SER A 8 -3.62 3.46 -0.76
N TYR A 9 -2.46 3.30 -0.12
CA TYR A 9 -1.95 4.23 0.89
C TYR A 9 -0.67 4.91 0.38
N PRO A 10 -0.37 6.15 0.84
CA PRO A 10 0.91 6.80 0.58
C PRO A 10 2.07 5.98 1.14
N ARG A 11 3.27 6.15 0.56
CA ARG A 11 4.51 5.48 1.03
C ARG A 11 4.85 5.80 2.49
N TYR A 12 4.45 6.98 2.97
CA TYR A 12 4.62 7.42 4.35
C TYR A 12 3.30 8.03 4.84
N LEU A 13 2.87 7.64 6.03
CA LEU A 13 1.74 8.26 6.71
C LEU A 13 2.27 9.26 7.74
N SER A 14 2.00 10.55 7.53
CA SER A 14 2.28 11.57 8.54
C SER A 14 1.20 11.56 9.63
N GLU A 15 1.48 12.21 10.76
CA GLU A 15 0.41 12.58 11.69
C GLU A 15 -0.70 13.34 10.94
N SER A 16 -1.94 13.12 11.34
CA SER A 16 -3.12 13.74 10.74
C SER A 16 -3.37 13.42 9.26
N TRP A 17 -2.79 12.34 8.71
CA TRP A 17 -3.02 11.91 7.32
C TRP A 17 -4.51 11.73 6.96
N PHE A 18 -5.36 11.43 7.95
CA PHE A 18 -6.80 11.19 7.78
C PHE A 18 -7.66 12.44 8.06
N SER A 19 -7.06 13.55 8.48
CA SER A 19 -7.77 14.79 8.84
C SER A 19 -8.72 15.33 7.76
N PRO A 20 -8.37 15.31 6.45
CA PRO A 20 -9.29 15.79 5.40
C PRO A 20 -10.61 15.02 5.35
N ILE A 21 -10.58 13.73 5.70
CA ILE A 21 -11.78 12.88 5.71
C ILE A 21 -12.58 13.12 6.99
N ILE A 22 -11.92 13.27 8.15
CA ILE A 22 -12.59 13.57 9.42
C ILE A 22 -13.33 14.91 9.37
N ASN A 23 -12.78 15.90 8.68
CA ASN A 23 -13.34 17.25 8.58
C ASN A 23 -14.45 17.40 7.53
N LEU A 24 -14.93 16.31 6.94
CA LEU A 24 -16.08 16.35 6.03
C LEU A 24 -17.34 16.74 6.83
N ASP A 25 -18.06 17.76 6.37
CA ASP A 25 -19.35 18.19 6.94
C ASP A 25 -20.50 17.25 6.53
N LYS A 26 -20.30 15.95 6.81
CA LYS A 26 -21.23 14.85 6.50
C LYS A 26 -21.20 13.81 7.63
N VAL A 27 -22.32 13.11 7.80
CA VAL A 27 -22.38 11.97 8.72
C VAL A 27 -21.84 10.73 8.01
N PHE A 28 -20.78 10.14 8.55
CA PHE A 28 -20.18 8.93 8.02
C PHE A 28 -19.62 8.06 9.15
N ASP A 29 -19.57 6.76 8.91
CA ASP A 29 -18.89 5.79 9.77
C ASP A 29 -17.55 5.41 9.15
N VAL A 30 -16.52 5.26 9.99
CA VAL A 30 -15.21 4.77 9.59
C VAL A 30 -14.91 3.48 10.34
N SER A 31 -14.56 2.43 9.62
CA SER A 31 -14.12 1.16 10.18
C SER A 31 -12.71 0.85 9.71
N ILE A 32 -11.81 0.61 10.67
CA ILE A 32 -10.40 0.27 10.43
C ILE A 32 -10.16 -1.15 10.94
N PHE A 33 -9.68 -2.02 10.07
CA PHE A 33 -9.29 -3.38 10.39
C PHE A 33 -7.77 -3.49 10.27
N ILE A 34 -7.10 -3.87 11.37
CA ILE A 34 -5.65 -4.05 11.42
C ILE A 34 -5.39 -5.51 11.74
N GLN A 35 -4.78 -6.23 10.81
CA GLN A 35 -4.48 -7.66 10.98
C GLN A 35 -2.97 -7.87 10.87
N PRO A 36 -2.32 -8.47 11.88
CA PRO A 36 -0.89 -8.78 11.79
C PRO A 36 -0.67 -9.87 10.74
N ILE A 37 0.34 -9.68 9.88
CA ILE A 37 0.76 -10.69 8.92
C ILE A 37 2.00 -11.39 9.45
N GLU A 38 2.10 -12.71 9.25
CA GLU A 38 3.32 -13.44 9.58
C GLU A 38 4.50 -12.98 8.72
N THR A 39 5.52 -12.42 9.36
CA THR A 39 6.74 -11.91 8.70
C THR A 39 7.38 -12.95 7.77
N ALA A 40 7.37 -14.23 8.18
CA ALA A 40 7.92 -15.33 7.37
C ALA A 40 7.21 -15.50 6.01
N GLN A 41 5.90 -15.26 5.95
CA GLN A 41 5.14 -15.36 4.70
C GLN A 41 5.45 -14.18 3.76
N VAL A 42 5.62 -12.99 4.34
CA VAL A 42 5.96 -11.79 3.56
C VAL A 42 7.39 -11.86 3.02
N LEU A 43 8.34 -12.30 3.83
CA LEU A 43 9.74 -12.49 3.39
C LEU A 43 9.84 -13.43 2.18
N ARG A 44 9.08 -14.54 2.16
CA ARG A 44 9.01 -15.44 1.00
C ARG A 44 8.45 -14.75 -0.24
N THR A 45 7.42 -13.90 -0.05
CA THR A 45 6.80 -13.14 -1.14
C THR A 45 7.77 -12.11 -1.71
N PHE A 46 8.49 -11.39 -0.85
CA PHE A 46 9.53 -10.43 -1.26
C PHE A 46 10.69 -11.12 -1.97
N GLN A 47 11.18 -12.25 -1.46
CA GLN A 47 12.22 -13.04 -2.14
C GLN A 47 11.80 -13.40 -3.58
N LYS A 48 10.56 -13.83 -3.78
CA LYS A 48 10.03 -14.13 -5.11
C LYS A 48 9.98 -12.88 -6.00
N LYS A 49 9.54 -11.74 -5.45
CA LYS A 49 9.48 -10.46 -6.19
C LYS A 49 10.85 -9.92 -6.57
N VAL A 50 11.83 -9.99 -5.68
CA VAL A 50 13.23 -9.64 -5.96
C VAL A 50 13.76 -10.48 -7.12
N ALA A 51 13.54 -11.80 -7.09
CA ALA A 51 13.96 -12.69 -8.16
C ALA A 51 13.29 -12.34 -9.51
N GLU A 52 11.99 -12.02 -9.50
CA GLU A 52 11.25 -11.56 -10.69
C GLU A 52 11.85 -10.26 -11.26
N VAL A 53 12.09 -9.25 -10.41
CA VAL A 53 12.67 -7.96 -10.84
C VAL A 53 14.10 -8.12 -11.34
N GLN A 54 14.95 -8.87 -10.62
CA GLN A 54 16.33 -9.15 -11.03
C GLN A 54 16.37 -9.88 -12.38
N SER A 55 15.47 -10.85 -12.59
CA SER A 55 15.37 -11.56 -13.87
C SER A 55 15.03 -10.61 -15.03
N GLN A 56 14.16 -9.62 -14.79
CA GLN A 56 13.84 -8.61 -15.80
C GLN A 56 15.03 -7.71 -16.08
N ILE A 57 15.75 -7.26 -15.05
CA ILE A 57 16.99 -6.46 -15.20
C ILE A 57 18.01 -7.23 -16.05
N ASN A 58 18.32 -8.47 -15.66
CA ASN A 58 19.28 -9.33 -16.37
C ASN A 58 18.88 -9.54 -17.84
N THR A 59 17.59 -9.75 -18.12
CA THR A 59 17.07 -9.93 -19.48
C THR A 59 17.26 -8.67 -20.33
N ARG A 60 17.11 -7.49 -19.73
CA ARG A 60 17.30 -6.20 -20.42
C ARG A 60 18.77 -5.92 -20.67
N GLU A 61 19.62 -6.16 -19.67
CA GLU A 61 21.08 -6.02 -19.80
C GLU A 61 21.63 -6.98 -20.86
N ALA A 62 21.17 -8.23 -20.90
CA ALA A 62 21.54 -9.19 -21.94
C ALA A 62 21.12 -8.74 -23.36
N LYS A 63 20.07 -7.93 -23.47
CA LYS A 63 19.62 -7.31 -24.73
C LYS A 63 20.33 -5.99 -25.04
N GLY A 64 21.28 -5.56 -24.21
CA GLY A 64 22.00 -4.29 -24.35
C GLY A 64 21.11 -3.05 -24.14
N LEU A 65 19.96 -3.21 -23.49
CA LEU A 65 19.05 -2.10 -23.22
C LEU A 65 19.61 -1.24 -22.07
N VAL A 66 19.39 0.08 -22.16
CA VAL A 66 19.71 1.01 -21.07
C VAL A 66 18.92 0.62 -19.82
N ARG A 67 19.56 0.77 -18.66
CA ARG A 67 18.96 0.52 -17.35
C ARG A 67 17.62 1.25 -17.22
N ASN A 68 16.66 0.56 -16.64
CA ASN A 68 15.36 1.14 -16.35
C ASN A 68 15.36 1.64 -14.90
N PRO A 69 15.36 2.96 -14.65
CA PRO A 69 15.38 3.51 -13.29
C PRO A 69 14.23 3.00 -12.41
N MET A 70 13.09 2.67 -13.01
CA MET A 70 11.94 2.13 -12.29
C MET A 70 12.19 0.71 -11.78
N LEU A 71 12.88 -0.14 -12.55
CA LEU A 71 13.24 -1.49 -12.11
C LEU A 71 14.33 -1.44 -11.03
N ASP A 72 15.30 -0.54 -11.18
CA ASP A 72 16.37 -0.34 -10.20
C ASP A 72 15.80 0.17 -8.86
N THR A 73 14.88 1.13 -8.91
CA THR A 73 14.18 1.63 -7.71
C THR A 73 13.36 0.54 -7.05
N ALA A 74 12.60 -0.23 -7.84
CA ALA A 74 11.81 -1.33 -7.31
C ALA A 74 12.68 -2.42 -6.65
N TYR A 75 13.83 -2.73 -7.23
CA TYR A 75 14.79 -3.66 -6.65
C TYR A 75 15.34 -3.13 -5.31
N GLN A 76 15.77 -1.87 -5.28
CA GLN A 76 16.30 -1.25 -4.07
C GLN A 76 15.27 -1.18 -2.94
N ASP A 77 14.02 -0.83 -3.26
CA ASP A 77 12.93 -0.77 -2.30
C ASP A 77 12.62 -2.16 -1.71
N LEU A 78 12.65 -3.21 -2.54
CA LEU A 78 12.43 -4.58 -2.07
C LEU A 78 13.57 -5.09 -1.17
N GLU A 79 14.82 -4.78 -1.49
CA GLU A 79 15.98 -5.14 -0.67
C GLU A 79 15.95 -4.42 0.68
N ASN A 80 15.66 -3.12 0.69
CA ASN A 80 15.51 -2.34 1.92
C ASN A 80 14.42 -2.93 2.83
N LEU A 81 13.25 -3.26 2.26
CA LEU A 81 12.15 -3.90 3.01
C LEU A 81 12.53 -5.28 3.54
N ARG A 82 13.25 -6.09 2.75
CA ARG A 82 13.72 -7.40 3.19
C ARG A 82 14.67 -7.28 4.38
N ASP A 83 15.59 -6.33 4.33
CA ASP A 83 16.60 -6.13 5.36
C ASP A 83 15.96 -5.60 6.67
N GLN A 84 14.99 -4.68 6.58
CA GLN A 84 14.21 -4.21 7.73
C GLN A 84 13.43 -5.35 8.41
N LEU A 85 12.80 -6.23 7.63
CA LEU A 85 12.06 -7.36 8.18
C LEU A 85 12.94 -8.43 8.82
N GLN A 86 14.13 -8.68 8.26
CA GLN A 86 15.09 -9.63 8.84
C GLN A 86 15.60 -9.18 10.21
N GLN A 87 15.71 -7.87 10.43
CA GLN A 87 16.14 -7.29 11.71
C GLN A 87 15.07 -7.39 12.81
N ALA A 88 13.87 -7.92 12.50
CA ALA A 88 12.75 -8.13 13.43
C ALA A 88 12.28 -6.86 14.17
N GLU A 89 12.65 -5.68 13.67
CA GLU A 89 12.32 -4.39 14.29
C GLU A 89 10.89 -3.96 13.95
N GLU A 90 10.33 -4.46 12.86
CA GLU A 90 9.00 -4.08 12.37
C GLU A 90 8.03 -5.28 12.22
N LYS A 91 6.76 -5.03 12.56
CA LYS A 91 5.64 -5.96 12.29
C LYS A 91 4.87 -5.46 11.09
N ILE A 92 4.55 -6.36 10.16
CA ILE A 92 3.69 -6.04 9.02
C ILE A 92 2.24 -6.20 9.42
N PHE A 93 1.42 -5.24 9.01
CA PHE A 93 -0.01 -5.28 9.18
C PHE A 93 -0.70 -5.13 7.82
N ASP A 94 -1.74 -5.92 7.62
CA ASP A 94 -2.75 -5.63 6.61
C ASP A 94 -3.75 -4.64 7.20
N VAL A 95 -4.06 -3.57 6.47
CA VAL A 95 -4.93 -2.48 6.95
C VAL A 95 -6.07 -2.24 5.97
N GLY A 96 -7.28 -2.62 6.38
CA GLY A 96 -8.51 -2.33 5.66
C GLY A 96 -9.20 -1.10 6.23
N LEU A 97 -9.42 -0.08 5.40
CA LEU A 97 -10.18 1.13 5.75
C LEU A 97 -11.47 1.18 4.93
N TYR A 98 -12.59 1.19 5.64
CA TYR A 98 -13.94 1.29 5.07
C TYR A 98 -14.60 2.57 5.57
N ILE A 99 -15.18 3.33 4.64
CA ILE A 99 -15.89 4.57 4.94
C ILE A 99 -17.31 4.44 4.41
N THR A 100 -18.30 4.58 5.28
CA THR A 100 -19.72 4.54 4.91
C THR A 100 -20.31 5.92 5.09
N ILE A 101 -20.75 6.54 3.98
CA ILE A 101 -21.35 7.88 4.00
C ILE A 101 -22.87 7.76 3.92
N TYR A 102 -23.56 8.53 4.79
CA TYR A 102 -25.01 8.67 4.80
C TYR A 102 -25.42 10.00 4.17
N ALA A 103 -26.50 9.98 3.39
CA ALA A 103 -27.17 11.17 2.91
C ALA A 103 -28.66 10.89 2.76
N ASP A 104 -29.47 11.95 2.87
CA ASP A 104 -30.93 11.86 2.86
C ASP A 104 -31.51 11.64 1.46
N ASN A 105 -30.75 11.91 0.40
CA ASN A 105 -31.16 11.73 -0.99
C ASN A 105 -29.97 11.28 -1.88
N SER A 106 -30.25 10.65 -3.04
CA SER A 106 -29.16 10.17 -3.91
C SER A 106 -28.38 11.32 -4.56
N ALA A 107 -29.02 12.46 -4.80
CA ALA A 107 -28.37 13.62 -5.41
C ALA A 107 -27.27 14.22 -4.52
N GLU A 108 -27.38 14.08 -3.19
CA GLU A 108 -26.34 14.46 -2.24
C GLU A 108 -25.20 13.45 -2.18
N LEU A 109 -25.48 12.16 -2.38
CA LEU A 109 -24.45 11.12 -2.49
C LEU A 109 -23.62 11.24 -3.78
N ASP A 110 -24.18 11.87 -4.81
CA ASP A 110 -23.51 12.11 -6.10
C ASP A 110 -22.66 13.40 -6.13
N LYS A 111 -22.80 14.26 -5.11
CA LYS A 111 -21.98 15.49 -4.95
C LYS A 111 -20.72 15.28 -4.12
N VAL A 112 -20.51 14.06 -3.61
CA VAL A 112 -19.35 13.64 -2.82
C VAL A 112 -18.26 13.11 -3.73
#